data_AF-A0A4R4KHF7-F1
#
_entry.id   AF-A0A4R4KHF7-F1
#
_cell.length_a   1.000
_cell.length_b   1.000
_cell.length_c   1.000
_cell.angle_alpha   90.00
_cell.angle_beta   90.00
_cell.angle_gamma   90.00
#
_symmetry.space_group_name_H-M   'P 1'
#
loop_
_entity.id
_entity.type
_entity.pdbx_description
1 polymer ?
#
loop_
_entity_poly.entity_id
_entity_poly.type
_entity_poly.pdbx_seq_one_letter_code
_entity_poly.pdbx_strand_id
1 'polypeptide(L)'
;MKNFITQRIQQAWLAALLLCLCANPGYTQFVPENLKELGTLKTRSAKEIKSSTWSIGGETMDRDYTDYQSYKHYLEPLGAKRIRLQGGWAKTEKVKGQYDFAWLDAIIPDAYARGVAPWVELSYGNPIYEGGGEAKLAGRIPTSETALAAWDAWVSAMVNRYKGQVIEWEIWNEPDLNKLNKGEEFADFYIRTARVIKSIQPQARLLALGMAGVPQLGFLKPFMEQMKANNALDLIDVITYHGYAPNPDTSYPKIEEMRSFVATYNPAISFMQGENGAPSTPSAVTIGALRQFDWSELSQAKWDLRRMLGDHGRGIATNLFTISDIHYAAGDHMVGVNTKGILKTNPDKTIDRPKVAYRAAQHVFTLFDSQMQAQLSKRPQTNHPDQSAFVYTHQKTGRSAVTLWNHSARPAEEYTPQLTAVNVQGSFRKPVLIDMISGKVYEIPKNQWKKKGKDYTFMDIPVSDYPVVLTDRAVVDLKP
;
A
#
# COMPACT_ATOMS: atom_id res chain seq x y z
N MET A 1 41.99 22.93 25.30
CA MET A 1 40.66 22.25 25.28
C MET A 1 39.75 22.81 24.16
N LYS A 2 40.21 22.79 22.90
CA LYS A 2 39.40 23.15 21.73
C LYS A 2 39.62 22.20 20.52
N ASN A 3 40.33 21.08 20.72
CA ASN A 3 40.67 20.13 19.67
C ASN A 3 40.18 18.69 19.91
N PHE A 4 39.22 18.48 20.84
CA PHE A 4 38.68 17.14 21.14
C PHE A 4 37.19 16.95 20.76
N ILE A 5 36.52 17.99 20.25
CA ILE A 5 35.09 17.95 19.90
C ILE A 5 34.86 17.79 18.39
N THR A 6 35.85 18.15 17.56
CA THR A 6 35.73 18.08 16.09
C THR A 6 35.97 16.68 15.50
N GLN A 7 36.56 15.75 16.26
CA GLN A 7 36.84 14.38 15.80
C GLN A 7 35.66 13.40 16.00
N ARG A 8 34.71 13.69 16.91
CA ARG A 8 33.50 12.87 17.11
C ARG A 8 32.35 13.22 16.16
N ILE A 9 32.37 14.40 15.55
CA ILE A 9 31.32 14.84 14.62
C ILE A 9 31.58 14.34 13.19
N GLN A 10 32.83 14.08 12.80
CA GLN A 10 33.15 13.47 11.50
C GLN A 10 32.98 11.94 11.45
N GLN A 11 33.00 11.25 12.59
CA GLN A 11 32.72 9.81 12.66
C GLN A 11 31.21 9.47 12.64
N ALA A 12 30.33 10.43 12.98
CA ALA A 12 28.89 10.25 12.90
C ALA A 12 28.31 10.43 11.48
N TRP A 13 29.03 11.11 10.58
CA TRP A 13 28.60 11.34 9.20
C TRP A 13 29.17 10.33 8.17
N LEU A 14 30.17 9.53 8.55
CA LEU A 14 30.68 8.42 7.73
C LEU A 14 30.02 7.06 8.02
N ALA A 15 29.22 6.94 9.08
CA ALA A 15 28.52 5.70 9.42
C ALA A 15 27.24 5.44 8.58
N ALA A 16 26.82 6.39 7.74
CA ALA A 16 25.61 6.27 6.91
C ALA A 16 25.87 5.75 5.47
N LEU A 17 27.12 5.36 5.13
CA LEU A 17 27.49 4.96 3.76
C LEU A 17 28.17 3.60 3.63
N LEU A 18 28.27 2.82 4.71
CA LEU A 18 28.88 1.49 4.71
C LEU A 18 28.06 0.53 5.59
N LEU A 19 26.99 -0.02 5.03
CA LEU A 19 26.35 -1.26 5.50
C LEU A 19 25.29 -1.71 4.48
N CYS A 20 25.70 -2.51 3.51
CA CYS A 20 24.86 -3.49 2.83
C CYS A 20 25.74 -4.54 2.13
N LEU A 21 26.59 -5.20 2.92
CA LEU A 21 27.07 -6.55 2.61
C LEU A 21 26.60 -7.45 3.76
N CYS A 22 25.29 -7.53 3.94
CA CYS A 22 24.70 -8.63 4.68
C CYS A 22 24.53 -9.76 3.67
N ALA A 23 25.41 -10.77 3.73
CA ALA A 23 25.12 -12.06 3.14
C ALA A 23 23.81 -12.57 3.79
N ASN A 24 22.72 -12.57 3.01
CA ASN A 24 21.44 -13.07 3.48
C ASN A 24 21.57 -14.58 3.76
N PRO A 25 21.00 -15.10 4.86
CA PRO A 25 20.82 -16.55 4.99
C PRO A 25 20.01 -17.03 3.79
N GLY A 26 20.48 -18.10 3.15
CA GLY A 26 20.03 -18.54 1.83
C GLY A 26 18.53 -18.73 1.75
N TYR A 27 17.84 -17.75 1.18
CA TYR A 27 16.54 -17.95 0.56
C TYR A 27 16.80 -18.53 -0.83
N THR A 28 16.09 -19.59 -1.21
CA THR A 28 16.10 -20.17 -2.55
C THR A 28 15.46 -19.16 -3.52
N GLN A 29 16.24 -18.14 -3.84
CA GLN A 29 15.90 -17.10 -4.79
C GLN A 29 15.87 -17.70 -6.18
N PHE A 30 14.93 -17.23 -7.00
CA PHE A 30 14.91 -17.51 -8.43
C PHE A 30 16.25 -17.13 -9.07
N VAL A 31 17.03 -18.13 -9.44
CA VAL A 31 18.19 -17.98 -10.32
C VAL A 31 17.82 -18.69 -11.61
N PRO A 32 17.55 -17.96 -12.71
CA PRO A 32 17.46 -18.61 -14.00
C PRO A 32 18.83 -19.23 -14.32
N GLU A 33 18.94 -20.55 -14.22
CA GLU A 33 20.21 -21.27 -14.41
C GLU A 33 20.86 -21.02 -15.78
N ASN A 34 20.08 -20.50 -16.76
CA ASN A 34 20.48 -20.33 -18.15
C ASN A 34 20.36 -18.90 -18.68
N LEU A 35 20.10 -17.89 -17.85
CA LEU A 35 20.06 -16.49 -18.31
C LEU A 35 21.25 -15.69 -17.80
N LYS A 36 21.82 -14.87 -18.67
CA LYS A 36 22.95 -13.99 -18.34
C LYS A 36 22.47 -12.82 -17.48
N GLU A 37 22.98 -12.73 -16.25
CA GLU A 37 22.77 -11.56 -15.38
C GLU A 37 23.46 -10.32 -15.98
N LEU A 38 22.73 -9.21 -16.05
CA LEU A 38 23.19 -7.91 -16.55
C LEU A 38 23.48 -6.91 -15.42
N GLY A 39 23.00 -7.20 -14.22
CA GLY A 39 23.11 -6.34 -13.03
C GLY A 39 21.79 -6.26 -12.26
N THR A 40 21.70 -5.29 -11.35
CA THR A 40 20.54 -5.08 -10.47
C THR A 40 19.84 -3.77 -10.77
N LEU A 41 18.51 -3.76 -10.72
CA LEU A 41 17.67 -2.57 -10.89
C LEU A 41 18.11 -1.45 -9.93
N LYS A 42 18.35 -0.26 -10.49
CA LYS A 42 18.58 0.96 -9.73
C LYS A 42 17.24 1.48 -9.21
N THR A 43 17.07 1.47 -7.89
CA THR A 43 15.89 2.00 -7.20
C THR A 43 15.87 3.53 -7.22
N ARG A 44 14.67 4.12 -7.30
CA ARG A 44 14.43 5.56 -7.25
C ARG A 44 13.73 5.95 -5.95
N SER A 45 14.16 7.06 -5.35
CA SER A 45 13.53 7.67 -4.18
C SER A 45 12.20 8.35 -4.53
N ALA A 46 11.42 8.68 -3.50
CA ALA A 46 10.17 9.42 -3.65
C ALA A 46 10.36 10.80 -4.31
N LYS A 47 11.54 11.43 -4.15
CA LYS A 47 11.89 12.70 -4.81
C LYS A 47 12.28 12.53 -6.28
N GLU A 48 12.85 11.40 -6.65
CA GLU A 48 13.16 11.05 -8.05
C GLU A 48 11.92 10.58 -8.83
N ILE A 49 10.89 10.10 -8.13
CA ILE A 49 9.61 9.69 -8.72
C ILE A 49 8.66 10.89 -8.78
N LYS A 50 8.29 11.28 -10.01
CA LYS A 50 7.39 12.42 -10.26
C LYS A 50 6.01 12.22 -9.63
N SER A 51 5.38 11.08 -9.92
CA SER A 51 4.10 10.68 -9.35
C SER A 51 3.86 9.18 -9.58
N SER A 52 3.06 8.55 -8.73
CA SER A 52 2.62 7.16 -8.84
C SER A 52 1.32 6.97 -8.05
N THR A 53 0.70 5.81 -8.19
CA THR A 53 -0.49 5.40 -7.42
C THR A 53 -0.13 4.69 -6.11
N TRP A 54 1.16 4.62 -5.76
CA TRP A 54 1.64 3.84 -4.63
C TRP A 54 1.60 4.62 -3.32
N SER A 55 0.99 3.99 -2.31
CA SER A 55 0.98 4.44 -0.93
C SER A 55 1.65 3.40 -0.03
N ILE A 56 2.18 3.85 1.10
CA ILE A 56 2.65 2.98 2.19
C ILE A 56 1.84 3.28 3.46
N GLY A 57 1.48 2.24 4.20
CA GLY A 57 0.84 2.39 5.49
C GLY A 57 1.76 3.00 6.54
N GLY A 58 1.25 3.99 7.28
CA GLY A 58 1.84 4.56 8.50
C GLY A 58 0.80 4.62 9.62
N GLU A 59 -0.16 3.70 9.62
CA GLU A 59 -1.32 3.68 10.50
C GLU A 59 -0.94 3.31 11.95
N THR A 60 -1.92 3.38 12.85
CA THR A 60 -1.87 2.98 14.28
C THR A 60 -1.04 3.84 15.24
N MET A 61 -0.41 4.92 14.74
CA MET A 61 0.31 5.88 15.59
C MET A 61 -0.62 6.68 16.50
N ASP A 62 -1.90 6.80 16.15
CA ASP A 62 -2.95 7.38 17.00
C ASP A 62 -3.14 6.63 18.33
N ARG A 63 -2.58 5.42 18.45
CA ARG A 63 -2.58 4.58 19.65
C ARG A 63 -1.17 4.15 20.08
N ASP A 64 -0.15 4.79 19.52
CA ASP A 64 1.28 4.58 19.84
C ASP A 64 1.81 3.15 19.56
N TYR A 65 1.22 2.40 18.64
CA TYR A 65 1.70 1.04 18.31
C TYR A 65 2.91 1.01 17.37
N THR A 66 3.19 2.12 16.69
CA THR A 66 4.36 2.33 15.81
C THR A 66 5.03 3.65 16.17
N ASP A 67 6.26 3.87 15.69
CA ASP A 67 7.01 5.11 15.90
C ASP A 67 7.51 5.70 14.58
N TYR A 68 6.91 6.82 14.17
CA TYR A 68 7.32 7.57 12.99
C TYR A 68 8.79 7.97 13.01
N GLN A 69 9.29 8.41 14.17
CA GLN A 69 10.66 8.93 14.26
C GLN A 69 11.69 7.85 13.95
N SER A 70 11.36 6.60 14.30
CA SER A 70 12.18 5.43 13.99
C SER A 70 12.19 5.09 12.49
N TYR A 71 11.06 5.19 11.77
CA TYR A 71 11.01 4.76 10.35
C TYR A 71 11.11 5.89 9.30
N LYS A 72 10.99 7.18 9.66
CA LYS A 72 10.90 8.29 8.69
C LYS A 72 12.03 8.35 7.67
N HIS A 73 13.23 7.87 8.03
CA HIS A 73 14.39 7.83 7.14
C HIS A 73 14.27 6.81 6.00
N TYR A 74 13.34 5.86 6.11
CA TYR A 74 13.05 4.87 5.08
C TYR A 74 11.97 5.34 4.09
N LEU A 75 11.18 6.37 4.40
CA LEU A 75 10.08 6.83 3.54
C LEU A 75 10.58 7.36 2.19
N GLU A 76 11.59 8.23 2.20
CA GLU A 76 12.11 8.81 0.96
C GLU A 76 12.79 7.74 0.07
N PRO A 77 13.71 6.89 0.58
CA PRO A 77 14.31 5.84 -0.24
C PRO A 77 13.35 4.75 -0.72
N LEU A 78 12.20 4.56 -0.05
CA LEU A 78 11.21 3.54 -0.44
C LEU A 78 10.59 3.84 -1.81
N GLY A 79 10.28 5.09 -2.11
CA GLY A 79 9.72 5.49 -3.40
C GLY A 79 8.18 5.56 -3.47
N ALA A 80 7.47 5.25 -2.38
CA ALA A 80 6.04 5.51 -2.29
C ALA A 80 5.76 7.02 -2.41
N LYS A 81 4.63 7.39 -3.02
CA LYS A 81 4.26 8.81 -3.20
C LYS A 81 3.24 9.30 -2.18
N ARG A 82 2.66 8.39 -1.42
CA ARG A 82 1.73 8.68 -0.33
C ARG A 82 2.03 7.86 0.92
N ILE A 83 1.65 8.39 2.07
CA ILE A 83 1.60 7.65 3.33
C ILE A 83 0.20 7.77 3.94
N ARG A 84 -0.41 6.64 4.29
CA ARG A 84 -1.72 6.61 4.97
C ARG A 84 -1.52 6.73 6.48
N LEU A 85 -2.14 7.72 7.10
CA LEU A 85 -2.01 8.07 8.53
C LEU A 85 -3.38 8.10 9.19
N GLN A 86 -3.45 7.84 10.50
CA GLN A 86 -4.68 8.00 11.30
C GLN A 86 -4.60 9.29 12.12
N GLY A 87 -5.68 10.06 12.14
CA GLY A 87 -5.76 11.37 12.79
C GLY A 87 -5.91 11.32 14.31
N GLY A 88 -6.50 10.25 14.85
CA GLY A 88 -6.56 9.99 16.29
C GLY A 88 -7.31 11.06 17.10
N TRP A 89 -8.66 11.05 17.06
CA TRP A 89 -9.46 12.05 17.80
C TRP A 89 -9.16 12.04 19.31
N ALA A 90 -9.27 10.88 19.96
CA ALA A 90 -9.00 10.76 21.40
C ALA A 90 -7.54 11.06 21.80
N LYS A 91 -6.58 10.80 20.90
CA LYS A 91 -5.17 11.15 21.15
C LYS A 91 -4.95 12.66 21.09
N THR A 92 -5.62 13.30 20.15
CA THR A 92 -5.55 14.76 19.92
C THR A 92 -6.31 15.53 20.97
N GLU A 93 -7.46 15.05 21.44
CA GLU A 93 -8.34 15.78 22.35
C GLU A 93 -8.56 14.99 23.64
N LYS A 94 -7.73 15.25 24.65
CA LYS A 94 -7.82 14.62 25.98
C LYS A 94 -8.70 15.41 26.95
N VAL A 95 -8.88 16.70 26.68
CA VAL A 95 -9.74 17.61 27.43
C VAL A 95 -10.67 18.28 26.43
N LYS A 96 -11.98 18.32 26.72
CA LYS A 96 -13.00 18.83 25.80
C LYS A 96 -12.63 20.23 25.29
N GLY A 97 -12.60 20.40 23.96
CA GLY A 97 -12.25 21.63 23.25
C GLY A 97 -10.76 21.99 23.24
N GLN A 98 -9.88 21.15 23.79
CA GLN A 98 -8.43 21.41 23.84
C GLN A 98 -7.67 20.37 23.03
N TYR A 99 -7.07 20.81 21.94
CA TYR A 99 -6.37 19.95 20.98
C TYR A 99 -4.85 20.01 21.17
N ASP A 100 -4.23 18.84 21.30
CA ASP A 100 -2.78 18.65 21.21
C ASP A 100 -2.44 17.94 19.89
N PHE A 101 -2.00 18.75 18.92
CA PHE A 101 -1.58 18.29 17.59
C PHE A 101 -0.08 18.03 17.49
N ALA A 102 0.72 18.21 18.56
CA ALA A 102 2.18 18.22 18.48
C ALA A 102 2.77 16.95 17.84
N TRP A 103 2.14 15.80 18.07
CA TRP A 103 2.57 14.53 17.48
C TRP A 103 2.33 14.48 15.96
N LEU A 104 1.19 14.97 15.47
CA LEU A 104 0.92 15.07 14.03
C LEU A 104 1.74 16.19 13.37
N ASP A 105 2.03 17.27 14.09
CA ASP A 105 2.91 18.36 13.64
C ASP A 105 4.33 17.88 13.35
N ALA A 106 4.79 16.87 14.07
CA ALA A 106 6.09 16.25 13.84
C ALA A 106 6.11 15.25 12.66
N ILE A 107 4.94 14.87 12.13
CA ILE A 107 4.76 13.76 11.17
C ILE A 107 4.34 14.29 9.80
N ILE A 108 3.21 15.01 9.73
CA ILE A 108 2.58 15.42 8.46
C ILE A 108 3.52 16.32 7.63
N PRO A 109 4.11 17.41 8.20
CA PRO A 109 5.04 18.24 7.46
C PRO A 109 6.34 17.50 7.06
N ASP A 110 6.86 16.63 7.92
CA ASP A 110 8.10 15.88 7.66
C ASP A 110 7.90 14.86 6.52
N ALA A 111 6.78 14.12 6.51
CA ALA A 111 6.44 13.21 5.42
C ALA A 111 6.28 13.97 4.09
N TYR A 112 5.54 15.08 4.11
CA TYR A 112 5.36 15.93 2.93
C TYR A 112 6.71 16.44 2.38
N ALA A 113 7.62 16.90 3.24
CA ALA A 113 8.95 17.39 2.85
C ALA A 113 9.86 16.28 2.27
N ARG A 114 9.61 15.01 2.60
CA ARG A 114 10.26 13.84 1.98
C ARG A 114 9.71 13.50 0.59
N GLY A 115 8.73 14.24 0.09
CA GLY A 115 8.06 13.95 -1.18
C GLY A 115 7.03 12.82 -1.08
N VAL A 116 6.55 12.52 0.14
CA VAL A 116 5.54 11.49 0.44
C VAL A 116 4.30 12.21 0.96
N ALA A 117 3.29 12.34 0.11
CA ALA A 117 2.08 13.10 0.45
C ALA A 117 1.26 12.39 1.53
N PRO A 118 0.89 13.05 2.63
CA PRO A 118 0.04 12.43 3.64
C PRO A 118 -1.40 12.31 3.14
N TRP A 119 -1.95 11.11 3.28
CA TRP A 119 -3.37 10.79 3.23
C TRP A 119 -3.80 10.54 4.68
N VAL A 120 -4.72 11.35 5.19
CA VAL A 120 -5.13 11.30 6.61
C VAL A 120 -6.53 10.74 6.75
N GLU A 121 -6.64 9.66 7.51
CA GLU A 121 -7.88 9.05 7.95
C GLU A 121 -8.36 9.69 9.26
N LEU A 122 -9.60 10.17 9.28
CA LEU A 122 -10.26 10.76 10.43
C LEU A 122 -10.92 9.63 11.24
N SER A 123 -10.29 9.25 12.33
CA SER A 123 -10.71 8.18 13.24
C SER A 123 -9.99 8.31 14.60
N TYR A 124 -10.30 7.52 15.62
CA TYR A 124 -11.58 6.87 15.88
C TYR A 124 -12.43 7.79 16.78
N GLY A 125 -13.30 7.22 17.63
CA GLY A 125 -14.13 7.96 18.57
C GLY A 125 -13.33 8.56 19.73
N ASN A 126 -14.01 9.32 20.57
CA ASN A 126 -13.44 9.92 21.78
C ASN A 126 -14.36 9.72 23.00
N PRO A 127 -13.97 8.85 23.95
CA PRO A 127 -14.82 8.48 25.08
C PRO A 127 -15.01 9.58 26.13
N ILE A 128 -14.31 10.72 26.03
CA ILE A 128 -14.59 11.87 26.91
C ILE A 128 -15.97 12.50 26.62
N TYR A 129 -16.54 12.18 25.46
CA TYR A 129 -17.89 12.56 25.06
C TYR A 129 -18.82 11.35 25.20
N GLU A 130 -19.94 11.53 25.90
CA GLU A 130 -21.01 10.53 25.91
C GLU A 130 -21.51 10.32 24.48
N GLY A 131 -21.59 9.06 24.04
CA GLY A 131 -21.90 8.73 22.64
C GLY A 131 -20.80 9.14 21.64
N GLY A 132 -19.57 9.40 22.07
CA GLY A 132 -18.44 9.76 21.21
C GLY A 132 -17.71 8.60 20.55
N GLY A 133 -18.17 7.36 20.76
CA GLY A 133 -17.52 6.15 20.26
C GLY A 133 -16.24 5.79 21.03
N GLU A 134 -15.55 4.77 20.55
CA GLU A 134 -14.32 4.26 21.17
C GLU A 134 -13.07 4.55 20.33
N ALA A 135 -11.95 4.80 21.00
CA ALA A 135 -10.65 5.09 20.40
C ALA A 135 -9.91 3.80 19.97
N LYS A 136 -10.55 2.93 19.19
CA LYS A 136 -10.00 1.62 18.81
C LYS A 136 -10.57 1.11 17.48
N LEU A 137 -9.90 0.09 16.92
CA LEU A 137 -10.41 -0.70 15.80
C LEU A 137 -11.81 -1.23 16.11
N ALA A 138 -12.70 -1.17 15.11
CA ALA A 138 -14.11 -1.52 15.22
C ALA A 138 -14.87 -0.72 16.31
N GLY A 139 -14.36 0.46 16.70
CA GLY A 139 -15.11 1.42 17.51
C GLY A 139 -16.39 1.87 16.81
N ARG A 140 -17.40 2.24 17.59
CA ARG A 140 -18.64 2.84 17.06
C ARG A 140 -18.33 4.28 16.62
N ILE A 141 -19.01 4.74 15.57
CA ILE A 141 -19.03 6.17 15.23
C ILE A 141 -19.69 7.00 16.35
N PRO A 142 -19.40 8.32 16.43
CA PRO A 142 -20.13 9.23 17.31
C PRO A 142 -21.63 9.26 16.98
N THR A 143 -22.49 9.28 18.01
CA THR A 143 -23.95 9.22 17.85
C THR A 143 -24.72 10.30 18.60
N SER A 144 -24.19 10.82 19.72
CA SER A 144 -24.87 11.91 20.43
C SER A 144 -24.66 13.24 19.71
N GLU A 145 -25.62 14.16 19.85
CA GLU A 145 -25.52 15.50 19.25
C GLU A 145 -24.27 16.25 19.73
N THR A 146 -23.98 16.18 21.03
CA THR A 146 -22.77 16.77 21.64
C THR A 146 -21.50 16.17 21.05
N ALA A 147 -21.44 14.85 20.88
CA ALA A 147 -20.27 14.20 20.31
C ALA A 147 -20.10 14.49 18.81
N LEU A 148 -21.19 14.54 18.05
CA LEU A 148 -21.17 14.92 16.63
C LEU A 148 -20.72 16.38 16.43
N ALA A 149 -21.16 17.30 17.30
CA ALA A 149 -20.68 18.68 17.28
C ALA A 149 -19.19 18.77 17.63
N ALA A 150 -18.72 18.01 18.63
CA ALA A 150 -17.31 17.96 18.99
C ALA A 150 -16.45 17.32 17.90
N TRP A 151 -16.95 16.27 17.22
CA TRP A 151 -16.33 15.67 16.05
C TRP A 151 -16.14 16.71 14.94
N ASP A 152 -17.18 17.46 14.57
CA ASP A 152 -17.08 18.49 13.55
C ASP A 152 -16.05 19.56 13.89
N ALA A 153 -15.98 19.97 15.16
CA ALA A 153 -15.00 20.94 15.64
C ALA A 153 -13.57 20.40 15.52
N TRP A 154 -13.34 19.14 15.89
CA TRP A 154 -12.05 18.48 15.74
C TRP A 154 -11.65 18.31 14.27
N VAL A 155 -12.57 17.86 13.41
CA VAL A 155 -12.35 17.76 11.96
C VAL A 155 -12.03 19.14 11.38
N SER A 156 -12.76 20.19 11.80
CA SER A 156 -12.50 21.56 11.36
C SER A 156 -11.11 22.05 11.77
N ALA A 157 -10.68 21.74 12.99
CA ALA A 157 -9.35 22.07 13.48
C ALA A 157 -8.26 21.32 12.69
N MET A 158 -8.45 20.03 12.44
CA MET A 158 -7.50 19.20 11.70
C MET A 158 -7.35 19.65 10.24
N VAL A 159 -8.46 19.88 9.53
CA VAL A 159 -8.42 20.32 8.13
C VAL A 159 -7.79 21.72 8.04
N ASN A 160 -8.18 22.68 8.90
CA ASN A 160 -7.57 24.00 8.87
C ASN A 160 -6.06 23.96 9.13
N ARG A 161 -5.62 23.08 10.02
CA ARG A 161 -4.22 22.93 10.38
C ARG A 161 -3.37 22.33 9.25
N TYR A 162 -3.88 21.35 8.53
CA TYR A 162 -3.08 20.55 7.59
C TYR A 162 -3.47 20.67 6.11
N LYS A 163 -4.48 21.49 5.74
CA LYS A 163 -4.92 21.67 4.33
C LYS A 163 -3.84 22.12 3.34
N GLY A 164 -2.69 22.60 3.83
CA GLY A 164 -1.53 22.93 2.98
C GLY A 164 -0.70 21.72 2.54
N GLN A 165 -0.76 20.62 3.30
CA GLN A 165 0.03 19.40 3.08
C GLN A 165 -0.87 18.19 2.77
N VAL A 166 -2.11 18.21 3.24
CA VAL A 166 -3.09 17.12 3.13
C VAL A 166 -4.22 17.56 2.22
N ILE A 167 -4.44 16.78 1.17
CA ILE A 167 -5.58 16.95 0.27
C ILE A 167 -6.51 15.73 0.27
N GLU A 168 -6.02 14.58 0.72
CA GLU A 168 -6.76 13.32 0.78
C GLU A 168 -7.20 13.05 2.22
N TRP A 169 -8.52 13.08 2.45
CA TRP A 169 -9.14 12.83 3.75
C TRP A 169 -10.01 11.59 3.65
N GLU A 170 -9.69 10.57 4.44
CA GLU A 170 -10.54 9.39 4.59
C GLU A 170 -11.40 9.52 5.82
N ILE A 171 -12.68 9.22 5.71
CA ILE A 171 -13.62 9.34 6.82
C ILE A 171 -13.85 7.94 7.40
N TRP A 172 -13.34 7.74 8.62
CA TRP A 172 -13.37 6.50 9.39
C TRP A 172 -12.56 5.33 8.81
N ASN A 173 -12.48 4.25 9.58
CA ASN A 173 -11.86 2.98 9.18
C ASN A 173 -12.80 1.82 9.49
N GLU A 174 -13.02 0.96 8.51
CA GLU A 174 -13.71 -0.33 8.67
C GLU A 174 -15.01 -0.22 9.51
N PRO A 175 -15.94 0.70 9.17
CA PRO A 175 -17.16 0.88 9.94
C PRO A 175 -18.00 -0.40 9.97
N ASP A 176 -17.85 -1.27 8.98
CA ASP A 176 -18.55 -2.54 8.82
C ASP A 176 -18.12 -3.63 9.83
N LEU A 177 -17.01 -3.45 10.54
CA LEU A 177 -16.62 -4.36 11.62
C LEU A 177 -17.46 -4.20 12.88
N ASN A 178 -17.96 -2.99 13.16
CA ASN A 178 -18.86 -2.78 14.29
C ASN A 178 -20.30 -3.06 13.86
N LYS A 179 -20.89 -4.13 14.40
CA LYS A 179 -22.27 -4.55 14.06
C LYS A 179 -23.35 -3.51 14.37
N LEU A 180 -23.03 -2.54 15.23
CA LEU A 180 -23.94 -1.46 15.58
C LEU A 180 -23.90 -0.31 14.57
N ASN A 181 -22.81 -0.13 13.82
CA ASN A 181 -22.78 0.81 12.71
C ASN A 181 -23.64 0.25 11.58
N LYS A 182 -24.68 0.99 11.17
CA LYS A 182 -25.50 0.65 9.98
C LYS A 182 -25.04 1.47 8.79
N GLY A 183 -25.26 0.96 7.57
CA GLY A 183 -24.77 1.62 6.35
C GLY A 183 -25.39 3.01 6.16
N GLU A 184 -26.69 3.13 6.43
CA GLU A 184 -27.45 4.37 6.38
C GLU A 184 -27.01 5.38 7.46
N GLU A 185 -26.82 4.94 8.70
CA GLU A 185 -26.32 5.80 9.80
C GLU A 185 -24.91 6.30 9.50
N PHE A 186 -24.05 5.43 8.97
CA PHE A 186 -22.70 5.81 8.56
C PHE A 186 -22.71 6.77 7.38
N ALA A 187 -23.65 6.64 6.43
CA ALA A 187 -23.79 7.60 5.33
C ALA A 187 -24.11 9.00 5.85
N ASP A 188 -25.02 9.14 6.82
CA ASP A 188 -25.32 10.45 7.42
C ASP A 188 -24.10 11.06 8.13
N PHE A 189 -23.35 10.23 8.87
CA PHE A 189 -22.09 10.63 9.49
C PHE A 189 -21.02 11.05 8.45
N TYR A 190 -20.90 10.29 7.36
CA TYR A 190 -20.00 10.59 6.26
C TYR A 190 -20.35 11.92 5.60
N ILE A 191 -21.63 12.13 5.25
CA ILE A 191 -22.11 13.37 4.62
C ILE A 191 -21.83 14.59 5.51
N ARG A 192 -22.11 14.48 6.81
CA ARG A 192 -21.82 15.52 7.80
C ARG A 192 -20.33 15.90 7.77
N THR A 193 -19.46 14.91 7.91
CA THR A 193 -18.01 15.09 7.94
C THR A 193 -17.47 15.64 6.62
N ALA A 194 -17.93 15.09 5.49
CA ALA A 194 -17.55 15.51 4.15
C ALA A 194 -17.89 16.98 3.87
N ARG A 195 -19.08 17.44 4.30
CA ARG A 195 -19.51 18.84 4.15
C ARG A 195 -18.66 19.79 5.00
N VAL A 196 -18.29 19.40 6.21
CA VAL A 196 -17.34 20.17 7.04
C VAL A 196 -16.01 20.33 6.30
N ILE A 197 -15.42 19.23 5.79
CA ILE A 197 -14.15 19.27 5.07
C ILE A 197 -14.24 20.17 3.84
N LYS A 198 -15.26 19.97 2.98
CA LYS A 198 -15.43 20.77 1.74
C LYS A 198 -15.67 22.25 2.02
N SER A 199 -16.30 22.62 3.14
CA SER A 199 -16.47 24.03 3.52
C SER A 199 -15.14 24.74 3.80
N ILE A 200 -14.13 24.01 4.27
CA ILE A 200 -12.80 24.53 4.61
C ILE A 200 -11.82 24.37 3.44
N GLN A 201 -11.93 23.27 2.71
CA GLN A 201 -11.04 22.86 1.64
C GLN A 201 -11.88 22.31 0.46
N PRO A 202 -12.46 23.18 -0.40
CA PRO A 202 -13.36 22.76 -1.48
C PRO A 202 -12.74 21.73 -2.44
N GLN A 203 -11.43 21.83 -2.66
CA GLN A 203 -10.67 20.93 -3.53
C GLN A 203 -10.17 19.64 -2.85
N ALA A 204 -10.54 19.39 -1.59
CA ALA A 204 -10.24 18.14 -0.89
C ALA A 204 -10.75 16.92 -1.65
N ARG A 205 -9.98 15.84 -1.64
CA ARG A 205 -10.37 14.52 -2.15
C ARG A 205 -10.84 13.68 -0.98
N LEU A 206 -12.08 13.20 -1.05
CA LEU A 206 -12.76 12.50 0.04
C LEU A 206 -12.81 11.00 -0.23
N LEU A 207 -12.27 10.23 0.71
CA LEU A 207 -12.20 8.79 0.66
C LEU A 207 -13.19 8.21 1.69
N ALA A 208 -13.93 7.19 1.28
CA ALA A 208 -14.99 6.62 2.07
C ALA A 208 -14.67 5.18 2.51
N LEU A 209 -15.11 4.89 3.74
CA LEU A 209 -15.32 3.57 4.31
C LEU A 209 -14.06 2.85 4.81
N GLY A 210 -13.04 2.65 3.97
CA GLY A 210 -11.97 1.69 4.31
C GLY A 210 -12.57 0.32 4.64
N MET A 211 -13.41 -0.22 3.75
CA MET A 211 -14.22 -1.42 4.02
C MET A 211 -13.37 -2.64 4.40
N ALA A 212 -13.64 -3.28 5.55
CA ALA A 212 -12.96 -4.51 5.94
C ALA A 212 -13.40 -5.67 5.06
N GLY A 213 -14.72 -5.87 5.00
CA GLY A 213 -15.37 -6.89 4.19
C GLY A 213 -15.52 -6.46 2.74
N VAL A 214 -15.18 -7.36 1.82
CA VAL A 214 -15.39 -7.18 0.38
C VAL A 214 -16.21 -8.38 -0.13
N PRO A 215 -17.40 -8.18 -0.75
CA PRO A 215 -18.01 -6.89 -1.13
C PRO A 215 -18.89 -6.24 -0.05
N GLN A 216 -19.22 -6.98 1.02
CA GLN A 216 -20.06 -6.54 2.16
C GLN A 216 -21.30 -5.71 1.76
N LEU A 217 -22.05 -6.21 0.76
CA LEU A 217 -23.20 -5.50 0.18
C LEU A 217 -24.31 -5.18 1.19
N GLY A 218 -24.43 -5.95 2.28
CA GLY A 218 -25.39 -5.68 3.35
C GLY A 218 -25.15 -4.36 4.10
N PHE A 219 -23.91 -3.86 4.10
CA PHE A 219 -23.58 -2.53 4.63
C PHE A 219 -23.51 -1.49 3.50
N LEU A 220 -22.85 -1.85 2.39
CA LEU A 220 -22.58 -0.93 1.29
C LEU A 220 -23.86 -0.48 0.58
N LYS A 221 -24.86 -1.35 0.42
CA LYS A 221 -26.11 -0.98 -0.25
C LYS A 221 -26.89 0.09 0.52
N PRO A 222 -27.22 -0.08 1.82
CA PRO A 222 -27.86 0.98 2.60
C PRO A 222 -27.06 2.29 2.61
N PHE A 223 -25.73 2.21 2.69
CA PHE A 223 -24.86 3.39 2.59
C PHE A 223 -25.06 4.13 1.26
N MET A 224 -24.95 3.44 0.12
CA MET A 224 -25.10 4.06 -1.20
C MET A 224 -26.52 4.58 -1.46
N GLU A 225 -27.54 3.88 -0.97
CA GLU A 225 -28.94 4.33 -1.04
C GLU A 225 -29.17 5.62 -0.24
N GLN A 226 -28.63 5.71 0.97
CA GLN A 226 -28.72 6.90 1.80
C GLN A 226 -27.93 8.08 1.22
N MET A 227 -26.74 7.84 0.67
CA MET A 227 -25.97 8.85 -0.07
C MET A 227 -26.75 9.40 -1.27
N LYS A 228 -27.42 8.53 -2.02
CA LYS A 228 -28.27 8.92 -3.15
C LYS A 228 -29.49 9.72 -2.69
N ALA A 229 -30.19 9.28 -1.65
CA ALA A 229 -31.37 9.96 -1.12
C ALA A 229 -31.04 11.41 -0.67
N ASN A 230 -29.81 11.65 -0.20
CA ASN A 230 -29.33 12.95 0.22
C ASN A 230 -28.65 13.78 -0.89
N ASN A 231 -28.69 13.33 -2.15
CA ASN A 231 -27.98 13.94 -3.28
C ASN A 231 -26.48 14.19 -2.99
N ALA A 232 -25.82 13.22 -2.35
CA ALA A 232 -24.46 13.36 -1.82
C ALA A 232 -23.44 12.39 -2.45
N LEU A 233 -23.80 11.70 -3.55
CA LEU A 233 -22.91 10.76 -4.24
C LEU A 233 -21.65 11.45 -4.83
N ASP A 234 -21.69 12.76 -5.02
CA ASP A 234 -20.58 13.61 -5.46
C ASP A 234 -19.59 13.95 -4.34
N LEU A 235 -19.94 13.69 -3.08
CA LEU A 235 -19.03 13.80 -1.95
C LEU A 235 -18.07 12.62 -1.81
N ILE A 236 -18.22 11.57 -2.63
CA ILE A 236 -17.34 10.39 -2.63
C ILE A 236 -16.43 10.46 -3.86
N ASP A 237 -15.14 10.74 -3.66
CA ASP A 237 -14.16 10.67 -4.75
C ASP A 237 -13.60 9.25 -4.89
N VAL A 238 -13.43 8.55 -3.76
CA VAL A 238 -12.85 7.20 -3.70
C VAL A 238 -13.58 6.35 -2.66
N ILE A 239 -13.85 5.09 -3.00
CA ILE A 239 -14.13 4.06 -2.00
C ILE A 239 -12.86 3.25 -1.75
N THR A 240 -12.42 3.21 -0.50
CA THR A 240 -11.29 2.40 -0.04
C THR A 240 -11.76 1.08 0.54
N TYR A 241 -10.96 0.03 0.36
CA TYR A 241 -11.26 -1.32 0.86
C TYR A 241 -10.00 -2.08 1.21
N HIS A 242 -10.13 -3.05 2.12
CA HIS A 242 -9.00 -3.83 2.63
C HIS A 242 -9.03 -5.25 2.06
N GLY A 243 -10.02 -6.07 2.43
CA GLY A 243 -10.30 -7.35 1.76
C GLY A 243 -9.12 -8.33 1.72
N TYR A 244 -8.63 -8.74 2.91
CA TYR A 244 -7.53 -9.69 3.06
C TYR A 244 -7.89 -11.10 2.57
N ALA A 245 -7.00 -11.70 1.78
CA ALA A 245 -7.07 -13.10 1.37
C ALA A 245 -5.68 -13.75 1.45
N PRO A 246 -5.57 -15.03 1.86
CA PRO A 246 -4.27 -15.71 1.92
C PRO A 246 -3.61 -15.81 0.54
N ASN A 247 -4.39 -16.09 -0.51
CA ASN A 247 -3.94 -15.89 -1.88
C ASN A 247 -4.50 -14.53 -2.36
N PRO A 248 -3.67 -13.51 -2.64
CA PRO A 248 -4.16 -12.19 -3.01
C PRO A 248 -4.91 -12.20 -4.35
N ASP A 249 -4.62 -13.18 -5.21
CA ASP A 249 -5.23 -13.30 -6.53
C ASP A 249 -6.72 -13.72 -6.47
N THR A 250 -7.18 -14.29 -5.36
CA THR A 250 -8.58 -14.70 -5.20
C THR A 250 -9.50 -13.58 -4.72
N SER A 251 -8.96 -12.39 -4.40
CA SER A 251 -9.76 -11.25 -3.97
C SER A 251 -10.56 -10.59 -5.10
N TYR A 252 -10.08 -10.68 -6.35
CA TYR A 252 -10.61 -9.87 -7.46
C TYR A 252 -12.08 -10.10 -7.82
N PRO A 253 -12.64 -11.33 -7.83
CA PRO A 253 -14.05 -11.51 -8.17
C PRO A 253 -14.99 -10.67 -7.29
N LYS A 254 -14.73 -10.64 -5.98
CA LYS A 254 -15.51 -9.86 -5.01
C LYS A 254 -15.23 -8.35 -5.09
N ILE A 255 -13.99 -7.97 -5.42
CA ILE A 255 -13.64 -6.56 -5.68
C ILE A 255 -14.40 -6.06 -6.91
N GLU A 256 -14.43 -6.81 -8.00
CA GLU A 256 -15.14 -6.42 -9.22
C GLU A 256 -16.67 -6.44 -9.05
N GLU A 257 -17.20 -7.35 -8.22
CA GLU A 257 -18.61 -7.31 -7.79
C GLU A 257 -18.92 -5.98 -7.07
N MET A 258 -18.09 -5.59 -6.10
CA MET A 258 -18.23 -4.32 -5.38
C MET A 258 -18.10 -3.10 -6.30
N ARG A 259 -17.12 -3.10 -7.21
CA ARG A 259 -16.92 -2.02 -8.21
C ARG A 259 -18.12 -1.88 -9.13
N SER A 260 -18.62 -3.00 -9.65
CA SER A 260 -19.80 -3.03 -10.51
C SER A 260 -21.04 -2.54 -9.78
N PHE A 261 -21.22 -2.92 -8.52
CA PHE A 261 -22.30 -2.45 -7.67
C PHE A 261 -22.28 -0.93 -7.49
N VAL A 262 -21.14 -0.35 -7.07
CA VAL A 262 -21.00 1.11 -6.88
C VAL A 262 -21.17 1.88 -8.19
N ALA A 263 -20.68 1.34 -9.31
CA ALA A 263 -20.83 1.96 -10.62
C ALA A 263 -22.30 2.13 -11.05
N THR A 264 -23.24 1.34 -10.49
CA THR A 264 -24.68 1.54 -10.72
C THR A 264 -25.24 2.80 -10.07
N TYR A 265 -24.54 3.35 -9.05
CA TYR A 265 -24.91 4.60 -8.38
C TYR A 265 -24.15 5.79 -8.98
N ASN A 266 -22.82 5.66 -9.11
CA ASN A 266 -21.98 6.70 -9.70
C ASN A 266 -20.68 6.09 -10.28
N PRO A 267 -20.55 5.97 -11.62
CA PRO A 267 -19.35 5.39 -12.24
C PRO A 267 -18.11 6.28 -12.15
N ALA A 268 -18.23 7.54 -11.70
CA ALA A 268 -17.09 8.41 -11.46
C ALA A 268 -16.36 8.10 -10.14
N ILE A 269 -16.99 7.37 -9.21
CA ILE A 269 -16.35 6.96 -7.95
C ILE A 269 -15.21 6.00 -8.25
N SER A 270 -14.00 6.40 -7.87
CA SER A 270 -12.81 5.57 -8.04
C SER A 270 -12.62 4.59 -6.87
N PHE A 271 -11.76 3.60 -7.05
CA PHE A 271 -11.45 2.60 -6.03
C PHE A 271 -9.96 2.59 -5.69
N MET A 272 -9.67 2.35 -4.42
CA MET A 272 -8.31 2.17 -3.91
C MET A 272 -8.28 1.02 -2.89
N GLN A 273 -7.31 0.14 -3.01
CA GLN A 273 -6.98 -0.77 -1.93
C GLN A 273 -6.30 0.05 -0.82
N GLY A 274 -6.93 0.14 0.36
CA GLY A 274 -6.55 1.07 1.43
C GLY A 274 -5.71 0.47 2.56
N GLU A 275 -5.77 -0.83 2.78
CA GLU A 275 -4.94 -1.55 3.76
C GLU A 275 -4.82 -3.03 3.38
N ASN A 276 -3.63 -3.54 3.02
CA ASN A 276 -3.41 -4.97 2.75
C ASN A 276 -1.91 -5.29 2.74
N GLY A 277 -1.59 -6.49 3.21
CA GLY A 277 -0.23 -7.01 3.35
C GLY A 277 -0.27 -8.40 3.99
N ALA A 278 0.85 -9.12 3.92
CA ALA A 278 1.00 -10.42 4.58
C ALA A 278 1.91 -10.34 5.82
N PRO A 279 1.66 -11.13 6.88
CA PRO A 279 2.61 -11.28 7.96
C PRO A 279 3.96 -11.83 7.48
N SER A 280 5.01 -11.68 8.30
CA SER A 280 6.37 -12.11 7.95
C SER A 280 6.94 -13.18 8.88
N THR A 281 6.10 -13.77 9.73
CA THR A 281 6.50 -14.75 10.75
C THR A 281 5.50 -15.90 10.86
N PRO A 282 5.89 -17.05 11.44
CA PRO A 282 4.97 -18.16 11.68
C PRO A 282 3.70 -17.75 12.46
N SER A 283 2.66 -18.56 12.31
CA SER A 283 1.33 -18.35 12.90
C SER A 283 1.35 -18.23 14.44
N ALA A 284 2.36 -18.82 15.08
CA ALA A 284 2.57 -18.74 16.53
C ALA A 284 3.07 -17.37 17.03
N VAL A 285 3.55 -16.50 16.13
CA VAL A 285 4.19 -15.21 16.49
C VAL A 285 3.33 -14.02 16.11
N THR A 286 2.81 -13.98 14.89
CA THR A 286 2.07 -12.82 14.39
C THR A 286 0.62 -12.78 14.89
N ILE A 287 0.09 -11.58 15.01
CA ILE A 287 -1.35 -11.33 15.21
C ILE A 287 -1.98 -10.61 14.01
N GLY A 288 -3.28 -10.31 14.10
CA GLY A 288 -4.04 -9.60 13.07
C GLY A 288 -4.53 -10.48 11.92
N ALA A 289 -4.93 -9.85 10.81
CA ALA A 289 -5.40 -10.54 9.61
C ALA A 289 -4.35 -11.55 9.09
N LEU A 290 -4.80 -12.69 8.56
CA LEU A 290 -3.97 -13.76 8.01
C LEU A 290 -3.05 -14.50 9.02
N ARG A 291 -3.19 -14.27 10.33
CA ARG A 291 -2.35 -14.89 11.37
C ARG A 291 -2.44 -16.41 11.47
N GLN A 292 -3.50 -17.02 10.94
CA GLN A 292 -3.74 -18.46 11.02
C GLN A 292 -2.85 -19.30 10.09
N PHE A 293 -1.93 -18.66 9.38
CA PHE A 293 -1.05 -19.29 8.41
C PHE A 293 0.41 -19.00 8.78
N ASP A 294 1.29 -19.93 8.45
CA ASP A 294 2.73 -19.70 8.57
C ASP A 294 3.21 -18.85 7.41
N TRP A 295 3.96 -17.80 7.79
CA TRP A 295 4.59 -16.86 6.87
C TRP A 295 6.07 -16.73 7.18
N SER A 296 6.80 -16.21 6.20
CA SER A 296 8.19 -15.80 6.30
C SER A 296 8.34 -14.42 5.64
N GLU A 297 9.51 -13.80 5.76
CA GLU A 297 9.81 -12.58 4.99
C GLU A 297 9.75 -12.81 3.48
N LEU A 298 10.01 -14.04 3.01
CA LEU A 298 9.93 -14.38 1.59
C LEU A 298 8.48 -14.48 1.14
N SER A 299 7.64 -15.26 1.83
CA SER A 299 6.21 -15.37 1.47
C SER A 299 5.45 -14.06 1.66
N GLN A 300 5.85 -13.20 2.61
CA GLN A 300 5.41 -11.81 2.70
C GLN A 300 5.72 -11.05 1.41
N ALA A 301 7.00 -10.98 1.02
CA ALA A 301 7.42 -10.22 -0.16
C ALA A 301 6.73 -10.71 -1.44
N LYS A 302 6.58 -12.03 -1.61
CA LYS A 302 5.85 -12.63 -2.73
C LYS A 302 4.38 -12.19 -2.74
N TRP A 303 3.72 -12.25 -1.59
CA TRP A 303 2.32 -11.84 -1.44
C TRP A 303 2.13 -10.36 -1.79
N ASP A 304 2.98 -9.48 -1.22
CA ASP A 304 2.91 -8.04 -1.42
C ASP A 304 3.12 -7.68 -2.90
N LEU A 305 4.09 -8.29 -3.56
CA LEU A 305 4.33 -8.11 -5.00
C LEU A 305 3.11 -8.49 -5.84
N ARG A 306 2.51 -9.66 -5.58
CA ARG A 306 1.32 -10.13 -6.31
C ARG A 306 0.14 -9.19 -6.11
N ARG A 307 -0.09 -8.72 -4.87
CA ARG A 307 -1.18 -7.78 -4.60
C ARG A 307 -0.96 -6.45 -5.31
N MET A 308 0.21 -5.83 -5.14
CA MET A 308 0.53 -4.53 -5.77
C MET A 308 0.40 -4.58 -7.30
N LEU A 309 1.00 -5.58 -7.95
CA LEU A 309 1.00 -5.65 -9.41
C LEU A 309 -0.31 -6.18 -10.00
N GLY A 310 -1.07 -6.97 -9.22
CA GLY A 310 -2.41 -7.38 -9.62
C GLY A 310 -3.44 -6.25 -9.52
N ASP A 311 -3.33 -5.38 -8.50
CA ASP A 311 -4.14 -4.17 -8.37
C ASP A 311 -3.80 -3.18 -9.50
N HIS A 312 -2.51 -2.86 -9.69
CA HIS A 312 -2.06 -1.92 -10.72
C HIS A 312 -2.39 -2.39 -12.14
N GLY A 313 -2.28 -3.70 -12.42
CA GLY A 313 -2.71 -4.30 -13.69
C GLY A 313 -4.22 -4.17 -13.97
N ARG A 314 -5.02 -3.91 -12.94
CA ARG A 314 -6.48 -3.67 -13.00
C ARG A 314 -6.87 -2.19 -12.83
N GLY A 315 -5.87 -1.29 -12.78
CA GLY A 315 -6.08 0.14 -12.64
C GLY A 315 -6.50 0.56 -11.23
N ILE A 316 -6.12 -0.23 -10.21
CA ILE A 316 -6.44 0.02 -8.80
C ILE A 316 -5.19 0.59 -8.12
N ALA A 317 -5.37 1.68 -7.37
CA ALA A 317 -4.31 2.22 -6.52
C ALA A 317 -4.16 1.39 -5.24
N THR A 318 -2.94 1.28 -4.72
CA THR A 318 -2.59 0.35 -3.63
C THR A 318 -1.88 1.07 -2.50
N ASN A 319 -2.33 0.81 -1.28
CA ASN A 319 -1.62 1.11 -0.03
C ASN A 319 -1.08 -0.18 0.59
N LEU A 320 0.24 -0.33 0.54
CA LEU A 320 0.93 -1.47 1.14
C LEU A 320 0.90 -1.33 2.66
N PHE A 321 0.24 -2.26 3.34
CA PHE A 321 0.16 -2.29 4.80
C PHE A 321 1.23 -3.22 5.37
N THR A 322 2.27 -2.74 6.06
CA THR A 322 2.52 -1.34 6.47
C THR A 322 4.03 -1.07 6.53
N ILE A 323 4.47 0.16 6.82
CA ILE A 323 5.91 0.51 6.83
C ILE A 323 6.70 -0.27 7.89
N SER A 324 6.18 -0.43 9.11
CA SER A 324 6.90 -1.07 10.24
C SER A 324 6.00 -2.03 11.00
N ASP A 325 6.58 -3.04 11.65
CA ASP A 325 5.82 -3.93 12.52
C ASP A 325 5.09 -3.16 13.62
N ILE A 326 3.90 -3.64 13.98
CA ILE A 326 2.97 -2.94 14.87
C ILE A 326 2.92 -3.68 16.21
N HIS A 327 3.13 -2.97 17.31
CA HIS A 327 3.17 -3.52 18.67
C HIS A 327 1.89 -3.17 19.42
N TYR A 328 1.01 -4.15 19.57
CA TYR A 328 -0.23 -4.02 20.33
C TYR A 328 0.01 -4.35 21.80
N ALA A 329 -0.57 -3.54 22.68
CA ALA A 329 -0.39 -3.63 24.12
C ALA A 329 -1.58 -4.34 24.80
N ALA A 330 -1.41 -4.71 26.07
CA ALA A 330 -2.51 -5.23 26.88
C ALA A 330 -3.64 -4.18 27.00
N GLY A 331 -4.89 -4.63 26.84
CA GLY A 331 -6.07 -3.75 26.84
C GLY A 331 -6.57 -3.37 25.44
N ASP A 332 -5.80 -3.67 24.40
CA ASP A 332 -6.24 -3.57 23.01
C ASP A 332 -7.14 -4.74 22.59
N HIS A 333 -7.73 -4.65 21.39
CA HIS A 333 -8.54 -5.73 20.80
C HIS A 333 -7.72 -6.98 20.44
N MET A 334 -6.38 -6.88 20.45
CA MET A 334 -5.42 -7.98 20.34
C MET A 334 -4.11 -7.59 21.04
N VAL A 335 -3.28 -8.56 21.44
CA VAL A 335 -1.99 -8.31 22.12
C VAL A 335 -0.86 -9.03 21.39
N GLY A 336 0.27 -8.36 21.18
CA GLY A 336 1.44 -8.92 20.49
C GLY A 336 1.88 -8.10 19.27
N VAL A 337 2.66 -8.71 18.39
CA VAL A 337 3.24 -8.03 17.22
C VAL A 337 2.54 -8.46 15.94
N ASN A 338 2.01 -7.51 15.18
CA ASN A 338 1.54 -7.74 13.82
C ASN A 338 2.73 -7.56 12.87
N THR A 339 3.22 -8.65 12.30
CA THR A 339 4.50 -8.68 11.57
C THR A 339 4.37 -8.33 10.08
N LYS A 340 3.32 -7.60 9.70
CA LYS A 340 3.08 -7.11 8.33
C LYS A 340 3.98 -5.96 7.90
N GLY A 341 4.72 -5.35 8.85
CA GLY A 341 5.66 -4.29 8.52
C GLY A 341 6.67 -4.75 7.50
N ILE A 342 7.01 -3.89 6.53
CA ILE A 342 8.14 -4.14 5.62
C ILE A 342 9.49 -3.80 6.27
N LEU A 343 9.47 -3.13 7.42
CA LEU A 343 10.60 -2.95 8.33
C LEU A 343 10.37 -3.78 9.60
N LYS A 344 11.39 -4.54 10.00
CA LYS A 344 11.42 -5.24 11.28
C LYS A 344 11.73 -4.26 12.40
N THR A 345 11.04 -4.41 13.52
CA THR A 345 11.21 -3.56 14.70
C THR A 345 11.71 -4.33 15.91
N ASN A 346 12.39 -3.64 16.81
CA ASN A 346 12.62 -4.08 18.19
C ASN A 346 11.34 -3.91 19.05
N PRO A 347 11.28 -4.52 20.26
CA PRO A 347 10.16 -4.34 21.18
C PRO A 347 9.87 -2.88 21.60
N ASP A 348 10.86 -1.99 21.52
CA ASP A 348 10.72 -0.55 21.78
C ASP A 348 10.25 0.25 20.55
N LYS A 349 9.84 -0.45 19.47
CA LYS A 349 9.40 0.09 18.17
C LYS A 349 10.51 0.72 17.31
N THR A 350 11.76 0.73 17.77
CA THR A 350 12.89 1.15 16.93
C THR A 350 13.09 0.18 15.77
N ILE A 351 13.57 0.68 14.62
CA ILE A 351 13.79 -0.17 13.45
C ILE A 351 15.08 -0.99 13.64
N ASP A 352 14.95 -2.32 13.57
CA ASP A 352 16.07 -3.27 13.54
C ASP A 352 16.69 -3.27 12.13
N ARG A 353 15.88 -3.62 11.12
CA ARG A 353 16.32 -3.67 9.72
C ARG A 353 15.15 -3.68 8.73
N PRO A 354 15.41 -3.34 7.45
CA PRO A 354 14.49 -3.68 6.36
C PRO A 354 14.30 -5.19 6.22
N LYS A 355 13.08 -5.61 5.88
CA LYS A 355 12.76 -6.99 5.46
C LYS A 355 12.91 -7.13 3.95
N VAL A 356 12.82 -8.37 3.45
CA VAL A 356 12.81 -8.66 2.00
C VAL A 356 11.72 -7.85 1.27
N ALA A 357 10.54 -7.71 1.87
CA ALA A 357 9.41 -6.96 1.32
C ALA A 357 9.73 -5.47 1.07
N TYR A 358 10.60 -4.84 1.87
CA TYR A 358 10.99 -3.43 1.65
C TYR A 358 11.74 -3.26 0.33
N ARG A 359 12.66 -4.17 0.01
CA ARG A 359 13.41 -4.13 -1.26
C ARG A 359 12.52 -4.48 -2.44
N ALA A 360 11.64 -5.47 -2.28
CA ALA A 360 10.66 -5.84 -3.30
C ALA A 360 9.72 -4.67 -3.65
N ALA A 361 9.22 -3.95 -2.62
CA ALA A 361 8.41 -2.75 -2.81
C ALA A 361 9.18 -1.63 -3.53
N GLN A 362 10.46 -1.41 -3.20
CA GLN A 362 11.30 -0.44 -3.92
C GLN A 362 11.39 -0.75 -5.42
N HIS A 363 11.49 -2.03 -5.81
CA HIS A 363 11.51 -2.41 -7.22
C HIS A 363 10.19 -2.07 -7.92
N VAL A 364 9.05 -2.34 -7.28
CA VAL A 364 7.73 -2.00 -7.82
C VAL A 364 7.57 -0.48 -7.96
N PHE A 365 7.83 0.28 -6.89
CA PHE A 365 7.64 1.73 -6.89
C PHE A 365 8.57 2.43 -7.88
N THR A 366 9.76 1.87 -8.08
CA THR A 366 10.71 2.33 -9.09
C THR A 366 10.24 2.04 -10.51
N LEU A 367 9.73 0.84 -10.81
CA LEU A 367 9.46 0.44 -12.18
C LEU A 367 8.07 0.86 -12.67
N PHE A 368 7.11 0.96 -11.75
CA PHE A 368 5.69 1.20 -12.03
C PHE A 368 5.23 2.57 -11.51
N ASP A 369 5.96 3.63 -11.82
CA ASP A 369 5.46 4.99 -11.58
C ASP A 369 4.53 5.46 -12.70
N SER A 370 4.18 6.75 -12.71
CA SER A 370 3.33 7.35 -13.76
C SER A 370 3.85 7.17 -15.19
N GLN A 371 5.13 6.81 -15.40
CA GLN A 371 5.65 6.51 -16.73
C GLN A 371 5.23 5.11 -17.21
N MET A 372 4.76 4.22 -16.33
CA MET A 372 4.38 2.86 -16.68
C MET A 372 2.86 2.71 -16.75
N GLN A 373 2.29 2.87 -17.95
CA GLN A 373 0.85 2.86 -18.13
C GLN A 373 0.29 1.46 -18.42
N ALA A 374 -0.54 0.94 -17.54
CA ALA A 374 -1.27 -0.31 -17.73
C ALA A 374 -2.20 -0.24 -18.96
N GLN A 375 -2.20 -1.29 -19.77
CA GLN A 375 -3.10 -1.44 -20.91
C GLN A 375 -4.32 -2.26 -20.50
N LEU A 376 -5.30 -1.63 -19.83
CA LEU A 376 -6.38 -2.32 -19.12
C LEU A 376 -7.26 -3.22 -20.00
N SER A 377 -7.37 -2.94 -21.30
CA SER A 377 -8.14 -3.73 -22.27
C SER A 377 -7.35 -4.88 -22.92
N LYS A 378 -6.06 -5.03 -22.61
CA LYS A 378 -5.18 -6.04 -23.19
C LYS A 378 -4.71 -7.02 -22.13
N ARG A 379 -4.64 -8.30 -22.47
CA ARG A 379 -4.02 -9.33 -21.64
C ARG A 379 -3.04 -10.14 -22.48
N PRO A 380 -1.77 -10.28 -22.03
CA PRO A 380 -0.87 -11.30 -22.56
C PRO A 380 -1.51 -12.69 -22.41
N GLN A 381 -1.16 -13.60 -23.31
CA GLN A 381 -1.56 -15.01 -23.23
C GLN A 381 -0.36 -15.86 -22.80
N THR A 382 -0.60 -16.73 -21.85
CA THR A 382 0.35 -17.75 -21.36
C THR A 382 -0.14 -19.14 -21.78
N ASN A 383 0.76 -20.11 -21.87
CA ASN A 383 0.40 -21.52 -22.07
C ASN A 383 0.00 -22.25 -20.77
N HIS A 384 -0.04 -21.54 -19.65
CA HIS A 384 -0.48 -22.04 -18.34
C HIS A 384 -1.72 -21.26 -17.89
N PRO A 385 -2.81 -21.93 -17.46
CA PRO A 385 -4.08 -21.28 -17.10
C PRO A 385 -4.02 -20.54 -15.76
N ASP A 386 -3.11 -20.95 -14.87
CA ASP A 386 -2.99 -20.39 -13.52
C ASP A 386 -1.93 -19.27 -13.44
N GLN A 387 -1.78 -18.51 -14.52
CA GLN A 387 -0.85 -17.40 -14.59
C GLN A 387 -1.54 -16.07 -14.87
N SER A 388 -1.14 -15.06 -14.10
CA SER A 388 -1.64 -13.72 -14.19
C SER A 388 -0.64 -12.93 -15.00
N ALA A 389 -1.13 -12.21 -16.01
CA ALA A 389 -0.28 -11.41 -16.88
C ALA A 389 -0.93 -10.07 -17.21
N PHE A 390 -0.15 -9.00 -17.10
CA PHE A 390 -0.57 -7.62 -17.43
C PHE A 390 0.48 -6.98 -18.31
N VAL A 391 0.03 -6.21 -19.30
CA VAL A 391 0.92 -5.47 -20.21
C VAL A 391 0.82 -3.97 -19.98
N TYR A 392 1.98 -3.33 -20.08
CA TYR A 392 2.18 -1.91 -19.81
C TYR A 392 2.93 -1.28 -20.98
N THR A 393 2.76 0.03 -21.12
CA THR A 393 3.54 0.88 -22.02
C THR A 393 4.32 1.89 -21.19
N HIS A 394 5.64 1.90 -21.36
CA HIS A 394 6.48 2.93 -20.79
C HIS A 394 6.40 4.22 -21.63
N GLN A 395 5.78 5.26 -21.07
CA GLN A 395 5.42 6.49 -21.78
C GLN A 395 6.60 7.19 -22.43
N LYS A 396 7.76 7.22 -21.77
CA LYS A 396 8.94 7.93 -22.28
C LYS A 396 9.60 7.21 -23.47
N THR A 397 9.62 5.88 -23.48
CA THR A 397 10.35 5.09 -24.49
C THR A 397 9.44 4.43 -25.52
N GLY A 398 8.13 4.38 -25.27
CA GLY A 398 7.16 3.63 -26.06
C GLY A 398 7.38 2.12 -26.02
N ARG A 399 8.21 1.61 -25.09
CA ARG A 399 8.51 0.18 -24.94
C ARG A 399 7.52 -0.48 -23.99
N SER A 400 7.34 -1.77 -24.17
CA SER A 400 6.39 -2.55 -23.36
C SER A 400 7.07 -3.17 -22.14
N ALA A 401 6.27 -3.38 -21.09
CA ALA A 401 6.59 -4.25 -19.98
C ALA A 401 5.44 -5.24 -19.77
N VAL A 402 5.74 -6.43 -19.26
CA VAL A 402 4.77 -7.46 -18.90
C VAL A 402 5.12 -7.96 -17.52
N THR A 403 4.16 -7.90 -16.59
CA THR A 403 4.27 -8.58 -15.30
C THR A 403 3.64 -9.96 -15.41
N LEU A 404 4.26 -10.98 -14.83
CA LEU A 404 3.78 -12.36 -14.91
C LEU A 404 4.13 -13.17 -13.66
N TRP A 405 3.18 -13.98 -13.18
CA TRP A 405 3.37 -14.90 -12.05
C TRP A 405 2.35 -16.03 -12.09
N ASN A 406 2.68 -17.14 -11.44
CA ASN A 406 1.72 -18.20 -11.12
C ASN A 406 0.88 -17.80 -9.88
N HIS A 407 -0.44 -17.96 -9.99
CA HIS A 407 -1.41 -17.63 -8.94
C HIS A 407 -2.26 -18.82 -8.47
N SER A 408 -1.85 -20.06 -8.75
CA SER A 408 -2.63 -21.25 -8.42
C SER A 408 -2.84 -21.44 -6.91
N ALA A 409 -1.90 -20.94 -6.10
CA ALA A 409 -1.92 -21.07 -4.65
C ALA A 409 -1.38 -19.81 -3.95
N ARG A 410 -1.55 -19.77 -2.61
CA ARG A 410 -0.84 -18.82 -1.73
C ARG A 410 0.67 -18.92 -2.00
N PRO A 411 1.42 -17.80 -1.95
CA PRO A 411 2.87 -17.85 -2.02
C PRO A 411 3.47 -18.92 -1.10
N ALA A 412 4.32 -19.76 -1.68
CA ALA A 412 5.02 -20.82 -0.97
C ALA A 412 6.44 -20.36 -0.60
N GLU A 413 7.06 -21.02 0.39
CA GLU A 413 8.48 -20.80 0.70
C GLU A 413 9.36 -21.25 -0.48
N GLU A 414 9.04 -22.40 -1.06
CA GLU A 414 9.71 -22.94 -2.23
C GLU A 414 8.74 -23.09 -3.39
N TYR A 415 9.20 -22.73 -4.60
CA TYR A 415 8.42 -22.88 -5.81
C TYR A 415 9.34 -23.11 -7.01
N THR A 416 9.09 -24.16 -7.78
CA THR A 416 9.81 -24.44 -9.02
C THR A 416 9.22 -23.60 -10.16
N PRO A 417 9.96 -22.68 -10.76
CA PRO A 417 9.44 -21.84 -11.83
C PRO A 417 8.96 -22.64 -13.04
N GLN A 418 7.84 -22.20 -13.62
CA GLN A 418 7.27 -22.80 -14.82
C GLN A 418 7.83 -22.12 -16.07
N LEU A 419 8.48 -22.89 -16.94
CA LEU A 419 8.84 -22.41 -18.27
C LEU A 419 7.58 -22.11 -19.08
N THR A 420 7.46 -20.87 -19.53
CA THR A 420 6.22 -20.31 -20.05
C THR A 420 6.45 -19.68 -21.42
N ALA A 421 5.54 -20.00 -22.35
CA ALA A 421 5.40 -19.27 -23.59
C ALA A 421 4.45 -18.08 -23.37
N VAL A 422 4.92 -16.86 -23.66
CA VAL A 422 4.14 -15.62 -23.50
C VAL A 422 3.91 -14.98 -24.87
N ASN A 423 2.65 -14.81 -25.25
CA ASN A 423 2.24 -14.07 -26.44
C ASN A 423 1.69 -12.70 -26.02
N VAL A 424 2.24 -11.63 -26.60
CA VAL A 424 1.85 -10.27 -26.24
C VAL A 424 1.99 -9.31 -27.43
N GLN A 425 1.05 -8.40 -27.55
CA GLN A 425 1.17 -7.24 -28.44
C GLN A 425 1.92 -6.12 -27.74
N GLY A 426 3.01 -5.63 -28.34
CA GLY A 426 3.83 -4.61 -27.71
C GLY A 426 5.00 -4.13 -28.54
N SER A 427 5.98 -3.54 -27.88
CA SER A 427 7.19 -2.99 -28.48
C SER A 427 8.41 -3.33 -27.63
N PHE A 428 9.23 -4.24 -28.16
CA PHE A 428 10.51 -4.64 -27.55
C PHE A 428 11.63 -4.63 -28.61
N ARG A 429 12.84 -4.28 -28.18
CA ARG A 429 14.09 -4.23 -28.96
C ARG A 429 15.16 -5.11 -28.35
N LYS A 430 15.42 -4.98 -27.05
CA LYS A 430 16.38 -5.77 -26.27
C LYS A 430 15.67 -6.28 -25.01
N PRO A 431 14.90 -7.38 -25.12
CA PRO A 431 14.12 -7.87 -24.00
C PRO A 431 15.00 -8.34 -22.84
N VAL A 432 14.55 -8.07 -21.62
CA VAL A 432 15.17 -8.48 -20.37
C VAL A 432 14.10 -9.01 -19.42
N LEU A 433 14.52 -9.88 -18.49
CA LEU A 433 13.68 -10.40 -17.42
C LEU A 433 14.17 -9.83 -16.08
N ILE A 434 13.26 -9.34 -15.25
CA ILE A 434 13.56 -8.83 -13.92
C ILE A 434 12.92 -9.74 -12.89
N ASP A 435 13.72 -10.21 -11.94
CA ASP A 435 13.24 -10.87 -10.74
C ASP A 435 12.88 -9.80 -9.69
N MET A 436 11.60 -9.66 -9.33
CA MET A 436 11.16 -8.54 -8.50
C MET A 436 11.54 -8.64 -7.02
N ILE A 437 11.98 -9.81 -6.55
CA ILE A 437 12.48 -9.97 -5.18
C ILE A 437 13.93 -9.47 -5.10
N SER A 438 14.82 -9.98 -5.95
CA SER A 438 16.24 -9.62 -5.99
C SER A 438 16.51 -8.27 -6.64
N GLY A 439 15.65 -7.85 -7.58
CA GLY A 439 15.91 -6.76 -8.50
C GLY A 439 16.91 -7.11 -9.60
N LYS A 440 17.40 -8.35 -9.69
CA LYS A 440 18.33 -8.79 -10.73
C LYS A 440 17.67 -8.77 -12.09
N VAL A 441 18.46 -8.38 -13.09
CA VAL A 441 18.03 -8.19 -14.47
C VAL A 441 18.82 -9.14 -15.34
N TYR A 442 18.13 -9.92 -16.14
CA TYR A 442 18.71 -10.96 -16.98
C TYR A 442 18.42 -10.67 -18.46
N GLU A 443 19.39 -10.96 -19.32
CA GLU A 443 19.19 -10.92 -20.77
C GLU A 443 18.28 -12.06 -21.20
N ILE A 444 17.32 -11.79 -22.08
CA ILE A 444 16.54 -12.84 -22.76
C ILE A 444 17.19 -13.11 -24.12
N PRO A 445 17.78 -14.30 -24.32
CA PRO A 445 18.45 -14.69 -25.54
C PRO A 445 17.60 -14.51 -26.79
N LYS A 446 18.23 -14.15 -27.91
CA LYS A 446 17.48 -13.86 -29.16
C LYS A 446 16.71 -15.08 -29.70
N ASN A 447 17.18 -16.29 -29.43
CA ASN A 447 16.50 -17.54 -29.78
C ASN A 447 15.26 -17.84 -28.92
N GLN A 448 15.07 -17.18 -27.79
CA GLN A 448 13.90 -17.32 -26.92
C GLN A 448 12.75 -16.36 -27.28
N TRP A 449 12.88 -15.54 -28.34
CA TRP A 449 11.76 -14.70 -28.76
C TRP A 449 11.76 -14.34 -30.24
N LYS A 450 10.54 -14.32 -30.78
CA LYS A 450 10.24 -13.94 -32.17
C LYS A 450 9.21 -12.84 -32.22
N LYS A 451 9.19 -12.13 -33.34
CA LYS A 451 8.28 -11.01 -33.62
C LYS A 451 7.62 -11.22 -34.97
N LYS A 452 6.30 -11.01 -35.04
CA LYS A 452 5.52 -10.92 -36.28
C LYS A 452 4.63 -9.68 -36.20
N GLY A 453 4.93 -8.64 -36.97
CA GLY A 453 4.20 -7.37 -36.86
C GLY A 453 4.33 -6.74 -35.47
N LYS A 454 3.23 -6.58 -34.74
CA LYS A 454 3.21 -6.10 -33.35
C LYS A 454 3.15 -7.23 -32.30
N ASP A 455 3.00 -8.47 -32.75
CA ASP A 455 2.93 -9.65 -31.88
C ASP A 455 4.34 -10.15 -31.57
N TYR A 456 4.61 -10.37 -30.29
CA TYR A 456 5.82 -10.98 -29.77
C TYR A 456 5.46 -12.30 -29.10
N THR A 457 6.26 -13.33 -29.39
CA THR A 457 6.21 -14.61 -28.68
C THR A 457 7.54 -14.78 -27.98
N PHE A 458 7.48 -14.91 -26.65
CA PHE A 458 8.60 -15.29 -25.80
C PHE A 458 8.43 -16.74 -25.39
N MET A 459 9.52 -17.49 -25.32
CA MET A 459 9.57 -18.91 -25.01
C MET A 459 10.49 -19.12 -23.80
N ASP A 460 10.23 -20.18 -23.05
CA ASP A 460 11.04 -20.59 -21.91
C ASP A 460 11.26 -19.49 -20.86
N ILE A 461 10.28 -18.59 -20.71
CA ILE A 461 10.31 -17.58 -19.67
C ILE A 461 10.05 -18.30 -18.34
N PRO A 462 10.98 -18.27 -17.38
CA PRO A 462 10.79 -18.96 -16.12
C PRO A 462 9.90 -18.12 -15.20
N VAL A 463 8.70 -18.63 -14.90
CA VAL A 463 7.64 -17.92 -14.16
C VAL A 463 7.50 -18.51 -12.77
N SER A 464 7.81 -17.69 -11.76
CA SER A 464 7.68 -18.08 -10.36
C SER A 464 6.26 -17.84 -9.83
N ASP A 465 6.03 -18.21 -8.58
CA ASP A 465 4.85 -17.88 -7.78
C ASP A 465 4.95 -16.45 -7.20
N TYR A 466 5.62 -15.54 -7.90
CA TYR A 466 5.61 -14.12 -7.63
C TYR A 466 5.99 -13.38 -8.92
N PRO A 467 5.67 -12.08 -9.01
CA PRO A 467 5.87 -11.33 -10.23
C PRO A 467 7.33 -11.30 -10.67
N VAL A 468 7.56 -11.75 -11.90
CA VAL A 468 8.72 -11.36 -12.71
C VAL A 468 8.27 -10.35 -13.76
N VAL A 469 9.19 -9.54 -14.26
CA VAL A 469 8.89 -8.51 -15.27
C VAL A 469 9.69 -8.73 -16.54
N LEU A 470 8.99 -9.03 -17.62
CA LEU A 470 9.52 -9.05 -18.97
C LEU A 470 9.42 -7.64 -19.57
N THR A 471 10.53 -6.97 -19.84
CA THR A 471 10.52 -5.61 -20.42
C THR A 471 11.66 -5.38 -21.39
N ASP A 472 11.82 -4.16 -21.89
CA ASP A 472 12.94 -3.75 -22.72
C ASP A 472 14.07 -3.15 -21.88
N ARG A 473 15.33 -3.43 -22.25
CA ARG A 473 16.51 -2.87 -21.58
C ARG A 473 16.50 -1.34 -21.48
N ALA A 474 15.84 -0.63 -22.39
CA ALA A 474 15.71 0.83 -22.37
C ALA A 474 14.75 1.37 -21.30
N VAL A 475 13.97 0.51 -20.65
CA VAL A 475 13.05 0.85 -19.54
C VAL A 475 13.77 0.76 -18.19
N VAL A 476 14.91 0.08 -18.15
CA VAL A 476 15.58 -0.33 -16.92
C VAL A 476 16.88 0.42 -16.73
N ASP A 477 17.04 1.10 -15.60
CA ASP A 477 18.32 1.60 -15.15
C ASP A 477 18.98 0.57 -14.23
N LEU A 478 20.24 0.25 -14.49
CA LEU A 478 21.01 -0.71 -13.69
C LEU A 478 21.95 0.05 -12.75
N LYS A 479 22.18 -0.52 -11.57
CA LYS A 479 23.27 -0.09 -10.69
C LYS A 479 24.61 -0.46 -11.36
N PRO A 480 25.63 0.42 -11.28
CA PRO A 480 26.98 0.11 -11.74
C PRO A 480 27.56 -1.14 -11.07
#